data_AF-A0A927MXS6-F1
#
_entry.id   AF-A0A927MXS6-F1
#
_cell.length_a   1.000
_cell.length_b   1.000
_cell.length_c   1.000
_cell.angle_alpha   90.00
_cell.angle_beta   90.00
_cell.angle_gamma   90.00
#
_symmetry.space_group_name_H-M   'P 1'
#
loop_
_entity.id
_entity.type
_entity.pdbx_description
1 polymer ?
#
loop_
_entity_poly.entity_id
_entity_poly.type
_entity_poly.pdbx_seq_one_letter_code
_entity_poly.pdbx_strand_id
1 'polypeptide(L)'
;MRLNEVQEPNQLILGTAVAAAGLIWIAGALTPHEAYLSTVLGPLILFGCGIGMSFGAMAMAATHGVPSHQAGLASGLLNTTRQVGGAMGLAVMATAASGLTSRLLSTSEGAPTALTEGYKLAFLVAGLGLAAGMLLAFALPRPAAN
;
A
#
# COMPACT_ATOMS: atom_id res chain seq x y z
N MET A 1 -26.43 -14.85 13.70
CA MET A 1 -25.19 -14.13 14.06
C MET A 1 -23.96 -14.76 13.39
N ARG A 2 -24.00 -15.05 12.07
CA ARG A 2 -22.93 -15.74 11.30
C ARG A 2 -22.57 -15.03 9.98
N LEU A 3 -22.97 -13.77 9.80
CA LEU A 3 -22.78 -13.05 8.52
C LEU A 3 -21.48 -12.21 8.48
N ASN A 4 -20.80 -11.98 9.61
CA ASN A 4 -19.60 -11.13 9.65
C ASN A 4 -18.27 -11.90 9.43
N GLU A 5 -18.21 -13.21 9.70
CA GLU A 5 -16.95 -13.97 9.59
C GLU A 5 -16.45 -14.11 8.14
N VAL A 6 -17.34 -14.01 7.15
CA VAL A 6 -16.99 -14.04 5.72
C VAL A 6 -16.58 -12.66 5.20
N GLN A 7 -16.92 -11.59 5.91
CA GLN A 7 -16.78 -10.21 5.43
C GLN A 7 -15.41 -9.59 5.74
N GLU A 8 -14.85 -9.88 6.92
CA GLU A 8 -13.59 -9.29 7.43
C GLU A 8 -12.35 -9.60 6.56
N PRO A 9 -12.01 -10.89 6.24
CA PRO A 9 -10.84 -11.17 5.41
C PRO A 9 -11.02 -10.68 3.97
N ASN A 10 -12.25 -10.74 3.44
CA ASN A 10 -12.51 -10.40 2.05
C ASN A 10 -12.41 -8.89 1.80
N GLN A 11 -12.79 -8.05 2.78
CA GLN A 11 -12.63 -6.60 2.70
C GLN A 11 -11.16 -6.17 2.74
N LEU A 12 -10.33 -6.81 3.56
CA LEU A 12 -8.90 -6.51 3.61
C LEU A 12 -8.20 -6.90 2.31
N ILE A 13 -8.51 -8.08 1.76
CA ILE A 13 -7.97 -8.56 0.49
C ILE A 13 -8.40 -7.64 -0.65
N LEU A 14 -9.71 -7.35 -0.75
CA LEU A 14 -10.25 -6.49 -1.80
C LEU A 14 -9.68 -5.07 -1.70
N GLY A 15 -9.64 -4.49 -0.50
CA GLY A 15 -9.09 -3.16 -0.27
C GLY A 15 -7.61 -3.08 -0.64
N THR A 16 -6.82 -4.07 -0.24
CA THR A 16 -5.38 -4.12 -0.56
C THR A 16 -5.15 -4.32 -2.06
N ALA A 17 -5.95 -5.18 -2.72
CA ALA A 17 -5.87 -5.40 -4.16
C ALA A 17 -6.24 -4.14 -4.94
N VAL A 18 -7.30 -3.43 -4.53
CA VAL A 18 -7.72 -2.16 -5.13
C VAL A 18 -6.64 -1.08 -4.93
N ALA A 19 -6.04 -0.99 -3.74
CA ALA A 19 -4.95 -0.05 -3.49
C ALA A 19 -3.72 -0.36 -4.37
N ALA A 20 -3.32 -1.63 -4.46
CA ALA A 20 -2.21 -2.07 -5.30
C ALA A 20 -2.48 -1.78 -6.79
N ALA A 21 -3.70 -2.04 -7.27
CA ALA A 21 -4.10 -1.76 -8.65
C ALA A 21 -4.02 -0.25 -8.97
N GLY A 22 -4.42 0.62 -8.04
CA GLY A 22 -4.31 2.08 -8.20
C GLY A 22 -2.86 2.53 -8.34
N LEU A 23 -1.96 1.98 -7.52
CA LEU A 23 -0.52 2.29 -7.58
C LEU A 23 0.16 1.74 -8.85
N ILE A 24 -0.23 0.55 -9.31
CA ILE A 24 0.29 -0.02 -10.55
C ILE A 24 -0.23 0.78 -11.76
N TRP A 25 -1.50 1.20 -11.72
CA TRP A 25 -2.08 2.01 -12.78
C TRP A 25 -1.37 3.36 -12.90
N ILE A 26 -1.18 4.11 -11.80
CA ILE A 26 -0.45 5.38 -11.88
C ILE A 26 0.99 5.18 -12.35
N ALA A 27 1.66 4.10 -11.95
CA ALA A 27 3.01 3.80 -12.43
C ALA A 27 3.08 3.57 -13.96
N GLY A 28 2.03 3.01 -14.56
CA GLY A 28 1.94 2.79 -16.01
C GLY A 28 1.45 4.00 -16.80
N ALA A 29 0.53 4.79 -16.22
CA ALA A 29 -0.14 5.89 -16.91
C ALA A 29 0.56 7.26 -16.72
N LEU A 30 1.41 7.41 -15.71
CA LEU A 30 2.06 8.69 -15.43
C LEU A 30 2.97 9.08 -16.60
N THR A 31 2.59 10.15 -17.28
CA THR A 31 3.27 10.65 -18.48
C THR A 31 3.37 12.18 -18.38
N PRO A 32 4.48 12.83 -18.76
CA PRO A 32 4.65 14.28 -18.55
C PRO A 32 3.67 15.17 -19.33
N HIS A 33 3.00 14.63 -20.36
CA HIS A 33 2.22 15.39 -21.34
C HIS A 33 0.72 15.01 -21.37
N GLU A 34 0.26 14.11 -20.51
CA GLU A 34 -1.13 13.63 -20.52
C GLU A 34 -2.04 14.33 -19.50
N ALA A 35 -3.36 14.24 -19.72
CA ALA A 35 -4.37 14.83 -18.86
C ALA A 35 -4.34 14.26 -17.43
N TYR A 36 -4.16 15.15 -16.45
CA TYR A 36 -4.11 14.85 -15.01
C TYR A 36 -5.29 13.98 -14.50
N LEU A 37 -6.48 14.19 -15.05
CA LEU A 37 -7.69 13.47 -14.63
C LEU A 37 -7.60 11.95 -14.83
N SER A 38 -7.05 11.49 -15.95
CA SER A 38 -6.94 10.06 -16.26
C SER A 38 -5.67 9.44 -15.70
N THR A 39 -4.56 10.18 -15.70
CA THR A 39 -3.24 9.64 -15.34
C THR A 39 -2.91 9.73 -13.86
N VAL A 40 -3.58 10.62 -13.11
CA VAL A 40 -3.29 10.85 -11.69
C VAL A 40 -4.56 10.74 -10.84
N LEU A 41 -5.62 11.48 -11.17
CA LEU A 41 -6.81 11.55 -10.31
C LEU A 41 -7.54 10.20 -10.21
N GLY A 42 -7.80 9.54 -11.34
CA GLY A 42 -8.45 8.22 -11.36
C GLY A 42 -7.71 7.17 -10.50
N PRO A 43 -6.40 6.95 -10.73
CA PRO A 43 -5.60 6.05 -9.91
C PRO A 43 -5.56 6.42 -8.41
N LEU A 44 -5.49 7.72 -8.07
CA LEU A 44 -5.48 8.17 -6.67
C LEU A 44 -6.82 7.93 -5.97
N ILE A 45 -7.95 8.11 -6.66
CA ILE A 45 -9.26 7.76 -6.13
C ILE A 45 -9.31 6.26 -5.84
N LEU A 46 -8.86 5.44 -6.79
CA LEU A 46 -8.83 3.99 -6.63
C LEU A 46 -7.97 3.57 -5.44
N PHE A 47 -6.75 4.14 -5.33
CA PHE A 47 -5.85 3.93 -4.21
C PHE A 47 -6.46 4.35 -2.87
N GLY A 48 -7.05 5.54 -2.80
CA GLY A 48 -7.71 6.06 -1.60
C GLY A 48 -8.88 5.20 -1.14
N CYS A 49 -9.73 4.75 -2.07
CA CYS A 49 -10.79 3.79 -1.78
C CYS A 49 -10.24 2.47 -1.23
N GLY A 50 -9.18 1.93 -1.84
CA GLY A 50 -8.51 0.71 -1.40
C GLY A 50 -7.99 0.80 0.03
N ILE A 51 -7.27 1.89 0.35
CA ILE A 51 -6.77 2.14 1.70
C ILE A 51 -7.93 2.33 2.69
N GLY A 52 -8.96 3.09 2.34
CA GLY A 52 -10.12 3.33 3.21
C GLY A 52 -10.82 2.03 3.61
N MET A 53 -11.04 1.13 2.65
CA MET A 53 -11.60 -0.20 2.92
C MET A 53 -10.69 -1.05 3.82
N SER A 54 -9.38 -0.99 3.61
CA SER A 54 -8.41 -1.79 4.36
C SER A 54 -8.24 -1.31 5.80
N PHE A 55 -8.33 0.00 6.05
CA PHE A 55 -8.02 0.60 7.34
C PHE A 55 -8.95 0.12 8.46
N GLY A 56 -10.25 0.02 8.18
CA GLY A 56 -11.24 -0.48 9.13
C GLY A 56 -11.05 -1.96 9.46
N ALA A 57 -10.89 -2.79 8.42
CA ALA A 57 -10.70 -4.24 8.57
C ALA A 57 -9.40 -4.59 9.32
N MET A 58 -8.31 -3.84 9.11
CA MET A 58 -7.05 -4.06 9.83
C MET A 58 -7.19 -3.82 11.34
N ALA A 59 -7.86 -2.74 11.76
CA ALA A 59 -8.02 -2.41 13.17
C ALA A 59 -8.88 -3.45 13.89
N MET A 60 -9.96 -3.89 13.23
CA MET A 60 -10.82 -4.98 13.70
C MET A 60 -10.02 -6.29 13.83
N ALA A 61 -9.31 -6.70 12.78
CA ALA A 61 -8.52 -7.93 12.78
C ALA A 61 -7.43 -7.95 13.87
N ALA A 62 -6.78 -6.80 14.12
CA ALA A 62 -5.73 -6.67 15.13
C ALA A 62 -6.23 -6.72 16.57
N THR A 63 -7.52 -6.44 16.81
CA THR A 63 -8.12 -6.41 18.15
C THR A 63 -9.05 -7.58 18.41
N HIS A 64 -9.41 -8.33 17.38
CA HIS A 64 -10.27 -9.51 17.48
C HIS A 64 -9.63 -10.59 18.37
N GLY A 65 -10.35 -11.03 19.41
CA GLY A 65 -9.87 -12.05 20.35
C GLY A 65 -8.90 -11.54 21.42
N VAL A 66 -8.57 -10.25 21.45
CA VAL A 66 -7.71 -9.66 22.49
C VAL A 66 -8.56 -9.37 23.75
N PRO A 67 -8.16 -9.86 24.94
CA PRO A 67 -8.84 -9.51 26.19
C PRO A 67 -8.87 -7.99 26.40
N SER A 68 -9.96 -7.46 26.96
CA SER A 68 -10.15 -6.00 27.16
C SER A 68 -9.00 -5.32 27.92
N HIS A 69 -8.38 -6.01 28.88
CA HIS A 69 -7.22 -5.50 29.63
C HIS A 69 -5.92 -5.41 28.81
N GLN A 70 -5.85 -6.05 27.64
CA GLN A 70 -4.70 -6.04 26.72
C GLN A 70 -4.94 -5.21 25.45
N ALA A 71 -6.15 -4.66 25.26
CA ALA A 71 -6.51 -3.90 24.06
C ALA A 71 -5.58 -2.70 23.81
N GLY A 72 -5.12 -2.03 24.87
CA GLY A 72 -4.15 -0.93 24.77
C GLY A 72 -2.77 -1.39 24.27
N LEU A 73 -2.31 -2.57 24.71
CA LEU A 73 -1.05 -3.17 24.26
C LEU A 73 -1.14 -3.59 22.79
N ALA A 74 -2.23 -4.24 22.39
CA ALA A 74 -2.46 -4.65 21.00
C ALA A 74 -2.52 -3.42 20.05
N SER A 75 -3.24 -2.37 20.43
CA SER A 75 -3.30 -1.12 19.65
C SER A 75 -1.95 -0.42 19.57
N GLY A 76 -1.19 -0.38 20.69
CA GLY A 76 0.16 0.17 20.72
C GLY A 76 1.13 -0.57 19.81
N LEU A 77 1.08 -1.90 19.80
CA LEU A 77 1.86 -2.75 18.89
C LEU A 77 1.47 -2.53 17.43
N LEU A 78 0.17 -2.46 17.13
CA LEU A 78 -0.32 -2.18 15.78
C LEU A 78 0.19 -0.82 15.27
N ASN A 79 0.06 0.23 16.08
CA ASN A 79 0.49 1.56 15.69
C ASN A 79 2.01 1.67 15.53
N THR A 80 2.78 1.02 16.41
CA THR A 80 4.24 0.97 16.30
C THR A 80 4.66 0.24 15.02
N THR A 81 4.06 -0.93 14.75
CA THR A 81 4.32 -1.70 13.52
C THR A 81 3.98 -0.88 12.28
N ARG A 82 2.85 -0.15 12.29
CA ARG A 82 2.47 0.75 11.19
C ARG A 82 3.46 1.88 10.98
N GLN A 83 3.93 2.53 12.05
CA GLN A 83 4.92 3.61 11.92
C GLN A 83 6.26 3.10 11.41
N VAL A 84 6.75 1.98 11.96
CA VAL A 84 8.01 1.36 11.52
C VAL A 84 7.90 0.89 10.06
N GLY A 85 6.83 0.18 9.72
CA GLY A 85 6.58 -0.27 8.35
C GLY A 85 6.41 0.87 7.37
N GLY A 86 5.70 1.94 7.77
CA GLY A 86 5.55 3.16 6.97
C GLY A 86 6.87 3.86 6.70
N ALA A 87 7.72 4.00 7.73
CA ALA A 87 9.05 4.59 7.59
C ALA A 87 9.96 3.75 6.67
N MET A 88 9.96 2.42 6.84
CA MET A 88 10.74 1.51 5.98
C MET A 88 10.25 1.55 4.52
N GLY A 89 8.93 1.49 4.31
CA GLY A 89 8.33 1.58 2.98
C GLY A 89 8.67 2.91 2.29
N LEU A 90 8.57 4.02 3.02
CA LEU A 90 8.93 5.34 2.51
C LEU A 90 10.41 5.42 2.15
N ALA A 91 11.30 4.88 2.97
CA ALA A 91 12.74 4.87 2.71
C ALA A 91 13.07 4.12 1.40
N VAL A 92 12.46 2.95 1.19
CA VAL A 92 12.63 2.16 -0.04
C VAL A 92 12.12 2.93 -1.26
N MET A 93 10.92 3.50 -1.19
CA MET A 93 10.34 4.30 -2.28
C MET A 93 11.20 5.52 -2.62
N ALA A 94 11.61 6.29 -1.61
CA ALA A 94 12.42 7.49 -1.79
C ALA A 94 13.79 7.15 -2.41
N THR A 95 14.42 6.06 -1.95
CA THR A 95 15.70 5.59 -2.48
C THR A 95 15.56 5.14 -3.93
N ALA A 96 14.50 4.39 -4.26
CA ALA A 96 14.25 3.95 -5.63
C ALA A 96 14.00 5.14 -6.58
N ALA A 97 13.11 6.07 -6.20
CA ALA A 97 12.81 7.24 -7.01
C ALA A 97 14.02 8.15 -7.22
N SER A 98 14.72 8.51 -6.15
CA SER A 98 15.90 9.38 -6.23
C SER A 98 17.03 8.70 -7.00
N GLY A 99 17.28 7.41 -6.77
CA GLY A 99 18.31 6.65 -7.45
C GLY A 99 18.10 6.58 -8.97
N LEU A 100 16.87 6.33 -9.44
CA LEU A 100 16.58 6.33 -10.87
C LEU A 100 16.65 7.75 -11.46
N THR A 101 16.09 8.74 -10.76
CA THR A 101 16.13 10.15 -11.20
C THR A 101 17.57 10.61 -11.41
N SER A 102 18.46 10.37 -10.43
CA SER A 102 19.87 10.77 -10.52
C SER A 102 20.61 10.08 -11.66
N ARG A 103 20.26 8.83 -11.98
CA ARG A 103 20.85 8.09 -13.12
C ARG A 103 20.42 8.65 -14.47
N LEU A 104 19.16 9.05 -14.61
CA LEU A 104 18.65 9.59 -15.88
C LEU A 104 19.15 11.03 -16.11
N LEU A 105 19.28 11.81 -15.05
CA LEU A 105 19.89 13.15 -15.12
C LEU A 105 21.37 13.09 -15.55
N SER A 106 22.11 12.04 -15.19
CA SER A 106 23.51 11.90 -15.60
C SER A 106 23.68 11.50 -17.07
N THR A 107 22.63 10.98 -17.72
CA THR A 107 22.60 10.63 -19.15
C THR A 107 22.00 11.74 -20.04
N SER A 108 21.92 12.98 -19.54
CA SER A 108 21.37 14.14 -20.24
C SER A 108 19.87 14.07 -20.59
N GLU A 109 19.07 13.26 -19.89
CA GLU A 109 17.61 13.39 -19.97
C GLU A 109 17.14 14.70 -19.32
N GLY A 110 16.05 15.27 -19.85
CA GLY A 110 15.42 16.45 -19.26
C GLY A 110 14.89 16.16 -17.86
N ALA A 111 15.06 17.12 -16.93
CA ALA A 111 14.66 16.97 -15.54
C ALA A 111 13.19 16.52 -15.32
N PRO A 112 12.19 17.01 -16.09
CA PRO A 112 10.81 16.54 -15.93
C PRO A 112 10.63 15.05 -16.24
N THR A 113 11.32 14.53 -17.25
CA THR A 113 11.26 13.11 -17.64
C THR A 113 11.91 12.23 -16.60
N ALA A 114 13.12 12.60 -16.16
CA ALA A 114 13.86 11.84 -15.14
C ALA A 114 13.07 11.73 -13.82
N LEU A 115 12.44 12.82 -13.37
CA LEU A 115 11.58 12.82 -12.17
C LEU A 115 10.35 11.93 -12.36
N THR A 116 9.71 12.01 -13.52
CA THR A 116 8.51 11.21 -13.82
C THR A 116 8.82 9.72 -13.76
N GLU A 117 9.91 9.28 -14.39
CA GLU A 117 10.34 7.87 -14.33
C GLU A 117 10.72 7.42 -12.91
N GLY A 118 11.38 8.29 -12.13
CA GLY A 118 11.65 8.06 -10.72
C GLY A 118 10.36 7.81 -9.91
N TYR A 119 9.34 8.66 -10.08
CA TYR A 119 8.05 8.49 -9.41
C TYR A 119 7.30 7.23 -9.86
N LYS A 120 7.32 6.90 -11.16
CA LYS A 120 6.73 5.65 -11.68
C LYS A 120 7.35 4.44 -11.00
N LEU A 121 8.67 4.42 -10.85
CA LEU A 121 9.36 3.34 -10.14
C LEU A 121 8.91 3.25 -8.68
N ALA A 122 8.82 4.37 -7.96
CA ALA A 122 8.34 4.36 -6.57
C ALA A 122 6.90 3.84 -6.45
N PHE A 123 5.98 4.28 -7.31
CA PHE A 123 4.61 3.77 -7.31
C PHE A 123 4.53 2.28 -7.65
N LEU A 124 5.35 1.80 -8.59
CA LEU A 124 5.43 0.40 -8.94
C LEU A 124 5.96 -0.45 -7.77
N VAL A 125 7.04 -0.01 -7.11
CA VAL A 125 7.58 -0.67 -5.91
C VAL A 125 6.53 -0.72 -4.80
N ALA A 126 5.78 0.36 -4.60
CA ALA A 126 4.70 0.41 -3.61
C ALA A 126 3.56 -0.56 -3.94
N GLY A 127 3.09 -0.57 -5.19
CA GLY A 127 2.04 -1.47 -5.66
C GLY A 127 2.43 -2.95 -5.56
N LEU A 128 3.65 -3.29 -5.97
CA LEU A 128 4.20 -4.64 -5.81
C LEU A 128 4.39 -5.02 -4.35
N GLY A 129 4.82 -4.08 -3.50
CA GLY A 129 4.94 -4.29 -2.06
C GLY A 129 3.59 -4.62 -1.41
N LEU A 130 2.52 -3.91 -1.77
CA LEU A 130 1.16 -4.22 -1.31
C LEU A 130 0.70 -5.61 -1.80
N ALA A 131 0.95 -5.93 -3.07
CA ALA A 131 0.61 -7.25 -3.62
C ALA A 131 1.37 -8.38 -2.91
N ALA A 132 2.67 -8.21 -2.65
CA ALA A 132 3.49 -9.17 -1.92
C ALA A 132 3.02 -9.33 -0.46
N GLY A 133 2.68 -8.23 0.22
CA GLY A 133 2.11 -8.25 1.57
C GLY A 133 0.78 -9.00 1.62
N MET A 134 -0.09 -8.80 0.63
CA MET A 134 -1.34 -9.54 0.48
C MET A 134 -1.08 -11.05 0.29
N LEU A 135 -0.12 -11.43 -0.56
CA LEU A 135 0.25 -12.84 -0.77
C LEU A 135 0.83 -13.48 0.50
N LEU A 136 1.68 -12.76 1.23
CA LEU A 136 2.22 -13.21 2.51
C LEU A 136 1.10 -13.44 3.55
N ALA A 137 0.08 -12.58 3.58
CA ALA A 137 -1.06 -12.76 4.47
C ALA A 137 -1.82 -14.08 4.20
N PHE A 138 -1.87 -14.56 2.95
CA PHE A 138 -2.43 -15.88 2.63
C PHE A 138 -1.54 -17.05 3.04
N ALA A 139 -0.22 -16.85 3.11
CA ALA A 139 0.74 -17.89 3.46
C ALA A 139 0.88 -18.08 4.98
N LEU A 140 0.45 -17.11 5.80
CA LEU A 140 0.56 -17.20 7.25
C LEU A 140 -0.44 -18.22 7.84
N PRO A 141 0.01 -19.15 8.72
CA PRO A 141 -0.87 -20.08 9.41
C PRO A 141 -1.92 -19.33 10.23
N ARG A 142 -3.19 -19.72 10.09
CA ARG A 142 -4.26 -19.18 10.95
C ARG A 142 -4.01 -19.64 12.39
N PRO A 143 -4.04 -18.75 13.40
CA PRO A 143 -3.92 -19.15 14.80
C PRO A 143 -4.97 -20.20 15.12
N ALA A 144 -4.56 -21.34 15.67
CA ALA A 144 -5.49 -22.35 16.15
C ALA A 144 -6.35 -21.74 17.27
N ALA A 145 -7.67 -21.74 17.07
CA ALA A 145 -8.59 -21.37 18.13
C ALA A 145 -8.57 -22.48 19.18
N ASN A 146 -7.92 -22.20 20.32
CA ASN A 146 -8.03 -23.00 21.54
C ASN A 146 -8.97 -22.31 22.52
#